data_AF-A0A6N7YPU4-F1
#
_entry.id   AF-A0A6N7YPU4-F1
#
_cell.length_a   1.000
_cell.length_b   1.000
_cell.length_c   1.000
_cell.angle_alpha   90.00
_cell.angle_beta   90.00
_cell.angle_gamma   90.00
#
_symmetry.space_group_name_H-M   'P 1'
#
loop_
_entity.id
_entity.type
_entity.pdbx_description
1 polymer ?
#
loop_
_entity_poly.entity_id
_entity_poly.type
_entity_poly.pdbx_seq_one_letter_code
_entity_poly.pdbx_strand_id
1 'polypeptide(L)'
;MEPNTIQLVAIPERCYRCGQLTRGIVGVLAPTSRGHVFREFDDVSAALAQVLQPDDLATVRIGPIKVRRSRHRGAHLSNGCVVCGAILGSFPLWESLQEELSRGRSLRDFVVACPLGTL
;
A
#
# COMPACT_ATOMS: atom_id res chain seq x y z
N MET A 1 -22.49 9.34 -8.99
CA MET A 1 -21.94 8.05 -8.56
C MET A 1 -20.78 8.35 -7.64
N GLU A 2 -20.85 7.93 -6.37
CA GLU A 2 -19.68 7.99 -5.49
C GLU A 2 -18.54 7.20 -6.13
N PRO A 3 -17.30 7.72 -6.17
CA PRO A 3 -16.19 6.97 -6.75
C PRO A 3 -16.00 5.68 -5.96
N ASN A 4 -16.00 4.54 -6.68
CA ASN A 4 -15.69 3.24 -6.10
C ASN A 4 -14.23 3.28 -5.63
N THR A 5 -13.99 3.26 -4.31
CA THR A 5 -12.66 3.45 -3.73
C THR A 5 -12.27 2.27 -2.84
N ILE A 6 -10.96 1.98 -2.76
CA ILE A 6 -10.38 1.07 -1.79
C ILE A 6 -9.67 1.88 -0.70
N GLN A 7 -9.92 1.54 0.57
CA GLN A 7 -9.21 2.12 1.70
C GLN A 7 -7.87 1.41 1.92
N LEU A 8 -6.81 1.97 1.38
CA LEU A 8 -5.44 1.50 1.58
C LEU A 8 -4.89 2.07 2.89
N VAL A 9 -4.19 1.26 3.69
CA VAL A 9 -3.35 1.74 4.78
C VAL A 9 -1.94 1.88 4.24
N ALA A 10 -1.44 3.11 4.13
CA ALA A 10 -0.17 3.38 3.48
C ALA A 10 0.67 4.41 4.24
N ILE A 11 1.96 4.10 4.42
CA ILE A 11 2.89 4.94 5.18
C ILE A 11 3.71 5.81 4.21
N PRO A 12 3.79 7.12 4.45
CA PRO A 12 4.69 7.99 3.69
C PRO A 12 6.15 7.68 4.04
N GLU A 13 6.99 7.51 3.01
CA GLU A 13 8.43 7.28 3.16
C GLU A 13 9.21 7.95 2.01
N ARG A 14 10.52 8.09 2.19
CA ARG A 14 11.42 8.52 1.11
C ARG A 14 12.00 7.31 0.40
N CYS A 15 11.88 7.25 -0.92
CA CYS A 15 12.46 6.18 -1.70
C CYS A 15 13.98 6.15 -1.53
N TYR A 16 14.54 5.01 -1.13
CA TYR A 16 15.98 4.84 -0.96
C TYR A 16 16.79 5.08 -2.25
N ARG A 17 16.18 4.87 -3.43
CA ARG A 17 16.85 4.99 -4.72
C ARG A 17 16.84 6.42 -5.27
N CYS A 18 15.70 7.12 -5.22
CA CYS A 18 15.55 8.45 -5.83
C CYS A 18 15.27 9.58 -4.85
N GLY A 19 15.11 9.30 -3.55
CA GLY A 19 14.86 10.29 -2.48
C GLY A 19 13.45 10.91 -2.48
N GLN A 20 12.64 10.63 -3.52
CA GLN A 20 11.30 11.18 -3.66
C GLN A 20 10.33 10.59 -2.63
N LEU A 21 9.38 11.43 -2.20
CA LEU A 21 8.31 11.01 -1.30
C LEU A 21 7.37 10.05 -2.03
N THR A 22 7.12 8.89 -1.42
CA THR A 22 6.22 7.86 -1.90
C THR A 22 5.44 7.31 -0.73
N ARG A 23 4.41 6.50 -0.99
CA ARG A 23 3.70 5.75 0.04
C ARG A 23 3.89 4.25 -0.15
N GLY A 24 4.21 3.56 0.93
CA GLY A 24 4.26 2.10 0.97
C GLY A 24 2.95 1.53 1.52
N ILE A 25 2.33 0.59 0.80
CA ILE A 25 1.09 -0.07 1.26
C ILE A 25 1.47 -1.06 2.36
N VAL A 26 0.84 -0.94 3.52
CA VAL A 26 0.99 -1.87 4.64
C VAL A 26 -0.19 -2.84 4.72
N GLY A 27 -1.35 -2.41 4.22
CA GLY A 27 -2.55 -3.24 4.19
C GLY A 27 -3.77 -2.48 3.68
N VAL A 28 -4.95 -3.00 4.01
CA VAL A 28 -6.25 -2.37 3.70
C VAL A 28 -7.13 -2.31 4.94
N LEU A 29 -8.03 -1.34 4.98
CA LEU A 29 -9.20 -1.38 5.85
C LEU A 29 -10.39 -1.91 5.05
N ALA A 30 -10.68 -3.20 5.18
CA ALA A 30 -11.82 -3.83 4.53
C ALA A 30 -13.12 -3.55 5.32
N PRO A 31 -14.22 -3.12 4.67
CA PRO A 31 -15.49 -2.95 5.34
C PRO A 31 -16.06 -4.31 5.80
N THR A 32 -16.78 -4.29 6.92
CA THR A 32 -17.44 -5.44 7.55
C THR A 32 -18.80 -5.00 8.13
N SER A 33 -19.64 -5.96 8.53
CA SER A 33 -20.93 -5.66 9.18
C SER A 33 -20.82 -4.91 10.52
N ARG A 34 -19.64 -4.90 11.14
CA ARG A 34 -19.38 -4.24 12.44
C ARG A 34 -18.43 -3.04 12.35
N GLY A 35 -18.09 -2.58 11.15
CA GLY A 35 -17.09 -1.53 10.94
C GLY A 35 -16.03 -1.93 9.93
N HIS A 36 -14.75 -1.77 10.26
CA HIS A 36 -13.64 -2.12 9.35
C HIS A 36 -12.69 -3.11 10.01
N VAL A 37 -12.09 -3.98 9.20
CA VAL A 37 -11.03 -4.90 9.63
C VAL A 37 -9.76 -4.61 8.85
N PHE A 38 -8.63 -4.56 9.55
CA PHE A 38 -7.32 -4.44 8.92
C PHE A 38 -6.89 -5.79 8.33
N ARG A 39 -6.38 -5.78 7.09
CA ARG A 39 -5.74 -6.93 6.44
C ARG A 39 -4.37 -6.52 5.95
N GLU A 40 -3.35 -7.34 6.23
CA GLU A 40 -1.96 -7.07 5.87
C GLU A 40 -1.76 -7.15 4.36
N PHE A 41 -0.78 -6.39 3.84
CA PHE A 41 -0.49 -6.35 2.41
C PHE A 41 -0.16 -7.72 1.84
N ASP A 42 0.62 -8.56 2.53
CA ASP A 42 0.99 -9.89 2.04
C ASP A 42 -0.28 -10.76 1.81
N ASP A 43 -1.33 -10.61 2.62
CA ASP A 43 -2.61 -11.32 2.47
C ASP A 43 -3.48 -10.83 1.31
N VAL A 44 -3.40 -9.53 0.97
CA VAL A 44 -4.29 -8.90 -0.02
C VAL A 44 -3.60 -8.49 -1.32
N SER A 45 -2.27 -8.60 -1.39
CA SER A 45 -1.45 -8.08 -2.50
C SER A 45 -1.89 -8.60 -3.86
N ALA A 46 -2.27 -9.88 -3.96
CA ALA A 46 -2.74 -10.49 -5.19
C ALA A 46 -4.07 -9.90 -5.67
N ALA A 47 -5.03 -9.69 -4.76
CA ALA A 47 -6.30 -9.06 -5.09
C ALA A 47 -6.11 -7.58 -5.46
N LEU A 48 -5.27 -6.85 -4.71
CA LEU A 48 -4.94 -5.46 -5.01
C LEU A 48 -4.30 -5.31 -6.40
N ALA A 49 -3.36 -6.18 -6.76
CA ALA A 49 -2.70 -6.16 -8.07
C ALA A 49 -3.64 -6.45 -9.24
N GLN A 50 -4.78 -7.12 -9.00
CA GLN A 50 -5.79 -7.38 -10.03
C GLN A 50 -6.72 -6.19 -10.27
N VAL A 51 -7.01 -5.41 -9.23
CA VAL A 51 -8.05 -4.36 -9.28
C VAL A 51 -7.49 -2.94 -9.35
N LEU A 52 -6.29 -2.69 -8.81
CA LEU A 52 -5.68 -1.37 -8.80
C LEU A 52 -4.71 -1.24 -9.97
N GLN A 53 -5.00 -0.30 -10.87
CA GLN A 53 -4.08 0.04 -11.94
C GLN A 53 -2.94 0.93 -11.41
N PRO A 54 -1.76 0.92 -12.07
CA PRO A 54 -0.66 1.82 -11.71
C PRO A 54 -1.07 3.29 -11.65
N ASP A 55 -1.98 3.72 -12.54
CA ASP A 55 -2.45 5.11 -12.60
C ASP A 55 -3.35 5.45 -11.40
N ASP A 56 -4.21 4.52 -10.97
CA ASP A 56 -5.03 4.65 -9.75
C ASP A 56 -4.14 4.88 -8.52
N LEU A 57 -3.11 4.04 -8.36
CA LEU A 57 -2.12 4.13 -7.29
C LEU A 57 -1.32 5.44 -7.35
N ALA A 58 -0.97 5.88 -8.55
CA ALA A 58 -0.21 7.12 -8.74
C ALA A 58 -0.98 8.36 -8.29
N THR A 59 -2.32 8.38 -8.43
CA THR A 59 -3.17 9.48 -7.93
C THR A 59 -3.00 9.73 -6.42
N VAL A 60 -2.63 8.68 -5.69
CA VAL A 60 -2.41 8.70 -4.24
C VAL A 60 -0.94 8.55 -3.84
N ARG A 61 0.00 8.82 -4.76
CA ARG A 61 1.46 8.73 -4.56
C ARG A 61 1.98 7.36 -4.14
N ILE A 62 1.31 6.30 -4.58
CA ILE A 62 1.75 4.93 -4.39
C ILE A 62 2.29 4.43 -5.73
N GLY A 63 3.45 3.77 -5.73
CA GLY A 63 3.95 3.15 -6.94
C GLY A 63 3.32 1.78 -7.20
N PRO A 64 3.54 1.22 -8.39
CA PRO A 64 2.79 0.06 -8.84
C PRO A 64 3.08 -1.19 -7.99
N ILE A 65 2.05 -2.01 -7.78
CA ILE A 65 2.20 -3.37 -7.24
C ILE A 65 2.63 -4.27 -8.40
N LYS A 66 3.80 -4.90 -8.28
CA LYS A 66 4.35 -5.73 -9.36
C LYS A 66 5.06 -6.96 -8.82
N VAL A 67 5.16 -7.99 -9.64
CA VAL A 67 5.95 -9.18 -9.31
C VAL A 67 7.42 -8.80 -9.19
N ARG A 68 8.07 -9.29 -8.15
CA ARG A 68 9.49 -9.19 -7.84
C ARG A 68 10.01 -10.59 -7.53
N ARG A 69 11.32 -10.78 -7.73
CA ARG A 69 11.99 -12.05 -7.42
C ARG A 69 13.13 -11.76 -6.45
N SER A 70 13.17 -12.49 -5.34
CA SER A 70 14.31 -12.49 -4.43
C SER A 70 14.82 -13.92 -4.23
N ARG A 71 16.08 -14.06 -3.82
CA ARG A 71 16.72 -15.35 -3.57
C ARG A 71 16.03 -16.14 -2.45
N HIS A 72 15.50 -15.45 -1.44
CA HIS A 72 14.94 -16.07 -0.23
C HIS A 72 13.43 -16.30 -0.28
N ARG A 73 12.66 -15.39 -0.91
CA ARG A 73 11.19 -15.50 -1.02
C ARG A 73 10.72 -16.03 -2.38
N GLY A 74 11.60 -16.14 -3.38
CA GLY A 74 11.18 -16.43 -4.76
C GLY A 74 10.36 -15.28 -5.36
N ALA A 75 9.38 -15.61 -6.19
CA ALA A 75 8.48 -14.63 -6.80
C ALA A 75 7.42 -14.15 -5.78
N HIS A 76 7.27 -12.84 -5.63
CA HIS A 76 6.32 -12.21 -4.70
C HIS A 76 5.85 -10.87 -5.26
N LEU A 77 4.69 -10.37 -4.80
CA LEU A 77 4.22 -9.02 -5.12
C LEU A 77 4.82 -8.01 -4.14
N SER A 78 5.12 -6.82 -4.63
CA SER A 78 5.64 -5.73 -3.82
C SER A 78 5.21 -4.38 -4.39
N ASN A 79 4.98 -3.43 -3.48
CA ASN A 79 4.80 -2.02 -3.76
C ASN A 79 6.11 -1.36 -4.23
N GLY A 80 5.98 -0.43 -5.17
CA GLY A 80 7.09 0.34 -5.70
C GLY A 80 7.04 1.81 -5.29
N CYS A 81 8.15 2.51 -5.50
CA CYS A 81 8.18 3.96 -5.53
C CYS A 81 7.33 4.48 -6.70
N VAL A 82 6.49 5.49 -6.45
CA VAL A 82 5.66 6.12 -7.49
C VAL A 82 6.49 6.75 -8.63
N VAL A 83 7.71 7.21 -8.33
CA VAL A 83 8.56 7.88 -9.32
C VAL A 83 9.47 6.92 -10.08
N CYS A 84 10.22 6.06 -9.37
CA CYS A 84 11.25 5.23 -9.99
C CYS A 84 10.95 3.72 -9.98
N GLY A 85 9.82 3.30 -9.40
CA GLY A 85 9.41 1.89 -9.32
C GLY A 85 10.29 0.99 -8.45
N ALA A 86 11.28 1.57 -7.74
CA ALA A 86 12.14 0.83 -6.80
C ALA A 86 11.29 0.15 -5.73
N ILE A 87 11.68 -1.07 -5.37
CA ILE A 87 10.98 -1.89 -4.37
C ILE A 87 10.95 -1.15 -3.04
N LEU A 88 9.79 -1.09 -2.41
CA LEU A 88 9.66 -0.65 -1.04
C LEU A 88 9.58 -1.91 -0.16
N GLY A 89 10.43 -1.99 0.86
CA GLY A 89 10.54 -3.21 1.67
C GLY A 89 9.29 -3.42 2.52
N SER A 90 8.73 -4.63 2.54
CA SER A 90 7.54 -4.95 3.35
C SER A 90 7.82 -4.97 4.86
N PHE A 91 8.99 -5.48 5.27
CA PHE A 91 9.36 -5.59 6.69
C PHE A 91 9.55 -4.21 7.38
N PRO A 92 10.31 -3.25 6.80
CA PRO A 92 10.40 -1.91 7.39
C PRO A 92 9.05 -1.17 7.50
N LEU A 93 8.10 -1.47 6.60
CA LEU A 93 6.82 -0.79 6.54
C LEU A 93 5.86 -1.20 7.67
N TRP A 94 5.81 -2.49 8.01
CA TRP A 94 5.02 -2.96 9.15
C TRP A 94 5.56 -2.43 10.48
N GLU A 95 6.87 -2.48 10.68
CA GLU A 95 7.50 -1.95 11.89
C GLU A 95 7.27 -0.45 12.03
N SER A 96 7.39 0.31 10.93
CA SER A 96 7.07 1.74 10.90
C SER A 96 5.62 2.01 11.30
N LEU A 97 4.67 1.17 10.88
CA LEU A 97 3.26 1.30 11.31
C LEU A 97 3.13 1.08 12.82
N GLN A 98 3.71 -0.01 13.33
CA GLN A 98 3.63 -0.35 14.74
C GLN A 98 4.27 0.74 15.62
N GLU A 99 5.38 1.32 15.19
CA GLU A 99 6.03 2.43 15.87
C GLU A 99 5.09 3.65 15.97
N GLU A 100 4.45 4.05 14.87
CA GLU A 100 3.50 5.15 14.87
C GLU A 100 2.26 4.89 15.74
N LEU A 101 1.72 3.66 15.69
CA LEU A 101 0.59 3.27 16.55
C LEU A 101 0.98 3.30 18.03
N SER A 102 2.20 2.89 18.37
CA SER A 102 2.73 2.96 19.74
C SER A 102 2.87 4.39 20.26
N ARG A 103 3.04 5.37 19.35
CA ARG A 103 3.05 6.80 19.66
C ARG A 103 1.64 7.40 19.81
N GLY A 104 0.60 6.58 19.78
CA GLY A 104 -0.79 7.00 19.93
C GLY A 104 -1.47 7.43 18.63
N ARG A 105 -0.85 7.21 17.47
CA ARG A 105 -1.53 7.38 16.17
C ARG A 105 -2.55 6.26 15.99
N SER A 106 -3.55 6.53 15.16
CA SER A 106 -4.56 5.55 14.76
C SER A 106 -4.29 5.03 13.34
N LEU A 107 -4.78 3.82 13.03
CA LEU A 107 -4.74 3.30 11.65
C LEU A 107 -5.38 4.27 10.65
N ARG A 108 -6.42 5.00 11.06
CA ARG A 108 -7.15 5.95 10.22
C ARG A 108 -6.28 7.11 9.75
N ASP A 109 -5.23 7.47 10.49
CA ASP A 109 -4.30 8.53 10.11
C ASP A 109 -3.44 8.16 8.90
N PHE A 110 -3.42 6.87 8.52
CA PHE A 110 -2.68 6.32 7.39
C PHE A 110 -3.60 5.79 6.28
N VAL A 111 -4.91 5.99 6.41
CA VAL A 111 -5.87 5.56 5.40
C VAL A 111 -5.85 6.52 4.23
N VAL A 112 -5.76 5.95 3.03
CA VAL A 112 -5.80 6.65 1.77
C VAL A 112 -6.87 5.99 0.91
N ALA A 113 -7.88 6.75 0.51
CA ALA A 113 -8.89 6.29 -0.43
C ALA A 113 -8.31 6.30 -1.85
N CYS A 114 -8.05 5.12 -2.40
CA CYS A 114 -7.57 4.96 -3.76
C CYS A 114 -8.78 4.73 -4.68
N PRO A 115 -8.98 5.55 -5.73
CA PRO A 115 -10.03 5.30 -6.70
C PRO A 115 -9.77 3.98 -7.43
N LEU A 116 -10.83 3.29 -7.80
CA LEU A 116 -10.79 2.22 -8.79
C LEU A 116 -11.10 2.85 -10.14
N GLY A 117 -10.18 2.71 -11.11
CA GLY A 117 -10.39 3.17 -12.47
C GLY A 117 -11.72 2.66 -13.01
N THR A 118 -12.46 3.53 -13.70
CA THR A 118 -13.65 3.11 -14.45
C THR A 118 -13.15 2.27 -15.62
N LEU A 119 -13.42 0.95 -15.59
CA LEU A 119 -13.20 0.07 -16.75
C LEU A 119 -13.94 0.60 -17.98
#